data_AF-A0A7C6WN09-F1
#
_entry.id   AF-A0A7C6WN09-F1
#
_cell.length_a   1.000
_cell.length_b   1.000
_cell.length_c   1.000
_cell.angle_alpha   90.00
_cell.angle_beta   90.00
_cell.angle_gamma   90.00
#
_symmetry.space_group_name_H-M   'P 1'
#
loop_
_entity.id
_entity.type
_entity.pdbx_description
1 polymer ?
#
loop_
_entity_poly.entity_id
_entity_poly.type
_entity_poly.pdbx_seq_one_letter_code
_entity_poly.pdbx_strand_id
1 'polypeptide(L)'
;MVIYMEYLRELNMISIIVRAVLALVIGGSIGINRESKKQPAGFRTYMLVSVGAVLVMMTNQYISEYYNTGDPSRLGAQVISGIGFLGAGTIIV
;
A
#
# COMPACT_ATOMS: atom_id res chain seq x y z
N MET A 1 -10.32 -8.83 -22.57
CA MET A 1 -9.32 -7.94 -21.91
C MET A 1 -9.98 -7.05 -20.85
N VAL A 2 -11.08 -6.34 -21.18
CA VAL A 2 -11.81 -5.46 -20.23
C VAL A 2 -12.34 -6.20 -19.00
N ILE A 3 -12.95 -7.39 -19.18
CA ILE A 3 -13.51 -8.20 -18.08
C ILE A 3 -12.44 -8.59 -17.05
N TYR A 4 -11.22 -8.93 -17.49
CA TYR A 4 -10.11 -9.25 -16.58
C TYR A 4 -9.63 -8.03 -15.79
N MET A 5 -9.68 -6.84 -16.40
CA MET A 5 -9.35 -5.58 -15.74
C MET A 5 -10.41 -5.16 -14.73
N GLU A 6 -11.70 -5.42 -14.99
CA GLU A 6 -12.77 -5.22 -14.02
C GLU A 6 -12.64 -6.19 -12.84
N TYR A 7 -12.36 -7.47 -13.11
CA TYR A 7 -12.16 -8.47 -12.07
C TYR A 7 -11.00 -8.13 -11.13
N LEU A 8 -9.92 -7.53 -11.66
CA LEU A 8 -8.81 -7.06 -10.82
C LEU A 8 -9.09 -5.73 -10.13
N ARG A 9 -10.11 -4.96 -10.55
CA ARG A 9 -10.53 -3.71 -9.90
C ARG A 9 -11.46 -3.95 -8.72
N GLU A 10 -12.34 -4.94 -8.84
CA GLU A 10 -13.23 -5.33 -7.75
C GLU A 10 -12.47 -5.88 -6.53
N LEU A 11 -13.11 -5.77 -5.36
CA LEU A 11 -12.62 -6.30 -4.10
C LEU A 11 -13.05 -7.77 -3.92
N ASN A 12 -12.59 -8.63 -4.82
CA ASN A 12 -12.70 -10.08 -4.65
C ASN A 12 -11.47 -10.66 -3.93
N MET A 13 -11.61 -11.88 -3.42
CA MET A 13 -10.57 -12.54 -2.62
C MET A 13 -9.23 -12.65 -3.38
N ILE A 14 -9.28 -12.94 -4.68
CA ILE A 14 -8.09 -13.08 -5.53
C ILE A 14 -7.39 -11.72 -5.70
N SER A 15 -8.14 -10.66 -6.02
CA SER A 15 -7.66 -9.30 -6.19
C SER A 15 -7.00 -8.79 -4.91
N ILE A 16 -7.62 -9.02 -3.74
CA ILE A 16 -7.07 -8.65 -2.43
C ILE A 16 -5.73 -9.35 -2.19
N ILE A 17 -5.67 -10.67 -2.38
CA ILE A 17 -4.45 -11.46 -2.17
C ILE A 17 -3.36 -11.00 -3.15
N VAL A 18 -3.68 -10.83 -4.43
CA VAL A 18 -2.72 -10.40 -5.45
C VAL A 18 -2.17 -9.01 -5.14
N ARG A 19 -3.02 -8.05 -4.78
CA ARG A 19 -2.58 -6.69 -4.40
C ARG A 19 -1.69 -6.70 -3.15
N ALA A 20 -2.06 -7.48 -2.14
CA ALA A 20 -1.27 -7.61 -0.90
C ALA A 20 0.09 -8.28 -1.14
N VAL A 21 0.12 -9.36 -1.92
CA VAL A 21 1.36 -10.06 -2.29
C VAL A 21 2.25 -9.16 -3.14
N LEU A 22 1.69 -8.45 -4.13
CA LEU A 22 2.45 -7.49 -4.93
C LEU A 22 3.03 -6.36 -4.06
N ALA A 23 2.26 -5.82 -3.13
CA ALA A 23 2.76 -4.82 -2.18
C ALA A 23 3.92 -5.37 -1.35
N LEU A 24 3.80 -6.60 -0.83
CA LEU A 24 4.85 -7.25 -0.05
C LEU A 24 6.11 -7.48 -0.89
N VAL A 25 5.98 -8.00 -2.11
CA VAL A 25 7.12 -8.27 -3.01
C VAL A 25 7.82 -6.98 -3.40
N ILE A 26 7.06 -5.96 -3.82
CA ILE A 26 7.63 -4.68 -4.26
C ILE A 26 8.26 -3.94 -3.07
N GLY A 27 7.53 -3.77 -1.97
CA GLY A 27 8.04 -3.14 -0.75
C GLY A 27 9.23 -3.89 -0.17
N GLY A 28 9.17 -5.21 -0.15
CA GLY A 28 10.26 -6.07 0.27
C GLY A 28 11.52 -5.91 -0.60
N SER A 29 11.38 -5.90 -1.93
CA SER A 29 12.52 -5.73 -2.84
C SER A 29 13.24 -4.38 -2.64
N ILE A 30 12.49 -3.30 -2.43
CA ILE A 30 13.03 -1.97 -2.11
C ILE A 30 13.72 -2.02 -0.74
N GLY A 31 13.07 -2.62 0.25
CA GLY A 31 13.58 -2.73 1.60
C GLY A 31 14.88 -3.53 1.71
N ILE A 32 15.03 -4.62 0.95
CA ILE A 32 16.27 -5.41 0.88
C ILE A 32 17.44 -4.58 0.34
N ASN A 33 17.21 -3.82 -0.75
CA ASN A 33 18.24 -2.96 -1.33
C ASN A 33 18.67 -1.87 -0.34
N ARG A 34 17.73 -1.33 0.45
CA ARG A 34 18.02 -0.33 1.48
C ARG A 34 18.77 -0.90 2.68
N GLU A 35 18.34 -2.06 3.18
CA GLU A 35 19.01 -2.75 4.29
C GLU A 35 20.45 -3.14 3.91
N SER A 36 20.65 -3.59 2.67
CA SER A 36 21.99 -3.89 2.14
C SER A 36 22.91 -2.66 2.12
N LYS A 37 22.34 -1.47 1.93
CA LYS A 37 23.04 -0.17 1.99
C LYS A 37 23.13 0.41 3.40
N LYS A 38 22.76 -0.36 4.44
CA LYS A 38 22.74 0.05 5.86
C LYS A 38 21.95 1.33 6.10
N GLN A 39 20.88 1.52 5.34
CA GLN A 39 19.96 2.65 5.50
C GLN A 39 19.09 2.43 6.75
N PRO A 40 18.70 3.50 7.47
CA PRO A 40 17.95 3.38 8.72
C PRO A 40 16.58 2.70 8.54
N ALA A 41 15.85 3.03 7.47
CA ALA A 41 14.68 2.26 7.05
C ALA A 41 15.08 1.09 6.12
N GLY A 42 15.00 -0.14 6.65
CA GLY A 42 15.32 -1.38 5.96
C GLY A 42 14.09 -2.21 5.52
N PHE A 43 14.27 -3.52 5.39
CA PHE A 43 13.28 -4.46 4.86
C PHE A 43 11.94 -4.44 5.60
N ARG A 44 11.97 -4.57 6.93
CA ARG A 44 10.76 -4.62 7.76
C ARG A 44 9.91 -3.36 7.61
N THR A 45 10.56 -2.19 7.56
CA THR A 45 9.88 -0.90 7.44
C THR A 45 9.13 -0.81 6.11
N TYR A 46 9.79 -1.09 4.99
CA TYR A 46 9.16 -0.98 3.67
C TYR A 46 8.07 -2.04 3.45
N MET A 47 8.22 -3.26 3.99
CA MET A 47 7.15 -4.26 3.95
C MET A 47 5.91 -3.80 4.74
N LEU A 48 6.07 -3.32 5.98
CA LEU A 48 4.94 -2.90 6.80
C LEU A 48 4.22 -1.69 6.19
N VAL A 49 4.99 -0.71 5.70
CA VAL A 49 4.43 0.50 5.07
C VAL A 49 3.66 0.16 3.80
N SER A 50 4.23 -0.66 2.91
CA SER A 50 3.58 -1.03 1.64
C SER A 50 2.30 -1.85 1.84
N VAL A 51 2.33 -2.85 2.72
CA VAL A 51 1.16 -3.66 3.04
C VAL A 51 0.09 -2.83 3.74
N GLY A 52 0.48 -2.01 4.72
CA GLY A 52 -0.44 -1.09 5.40
C GLY A 52 -1.12 -0.12 4.44
N ALA A 53 -0.37 0.47 3.51
CA ALA A 53 -0.91 1.37 2.49
C ALA A 53 -1.95 0.67 1.60
N VAL A 54 -1.65 -0.54 1.11
CA VAL A 54 -2.59 -1.30 0.27
C VAL A 54 -3.86 -1.67 1.04
N LEU A 55 -3.75 -2.11 2.29
CA LEU A 55 -4.92 -2.44 3.13
C LEU A 55 -5.82 -1.22 3.36
N VAL A 56 -5.21 -0.06 3.66
CA VAL A 56 -5.97 1.18 3.84
C VAL A 56 -6.65 1.62 2.54
N MET A 57 -5.98 1.50 1.38
CA MET A 57 -6.59 1.84 0.09
C MET A 57 -7.76 0.92 -0.26
N MET A 58 -7.61 -0.40 -0.07
CA MET A 58 -8.70 -1.36 -0.29
C MET A 58 -9.86 -1.13 0.68
N THR A 59 -9.58 -0.75 1.92
CA THR A 59 -10.62 -0.38 2.89
C THR A 59 -11.36 0.88 2.44
N ASN A 60 -10.65 1.88 1.92
CA ASN A 60 -11.29 3.10 1.40
C ASN A 60 -12.17 2.82 0.19
N GLN A 61 -11.69 1.97 -0.73
CA GLN A 61 -12.47 1.49 -1.86
C GLN A 61 -13.73 0.77 -1.39
N TYR A 62 -13.61 -0.14 -0.41
CA TYR A 62 -14.75 -0.87 0.15
C TYR A 62 -15.80 0.07 0.74
N ILE A 63 -15.36 1.05 1.55
CA ILE A 63 -16.26 2.01 2.19
C ILE A 63 -17.00 2.83 1.13
N SER A 64 -16.26 3.35 0.14
CA SER A 64 -16.82 4.20 -0.92
C SER A 64 -17.79 3.44 -1.81
N GLU A 65 -17.49 2.20 -2.20
CA GLU A 65 -18.33 1.40 -3.11
C GLU A 65 -19.54 0.79 -2.39
N TYR A 66 -19.33 0.20 -1.21
CA TYR A 66 -20.38 -0.55 -0.51
C TYR A 66 -21.38 0.37 0.20
N TYR A 67 -20.91 1.39 0.91
CA TYR A 67 -21.77 2.30 1.66
C TYR A 67 -22.21 3.52 0.86
N ASN A 68 -21.72 3.68 -0.39
CA ASN A 68 -21.91 4.88 -1.22
C ASN A 68 -21.69 6.18 -0.44
N THR A 69 -20.79 6.13 0.54
CA THR A 69 -20.57 7.16 1.55
C THR A 69 -19.07 7.27 1.78
N GLY A 70 -18.60 8.50 1.94
CA GLY A 70 -17.20 8.79 2.20
C GLY A 70 -16.45 9.27 0.97
N ASP A 71 -15.32 9.94 1.23
CA ASP A 71 -14.46 10.50 0.21
C ASP A 71 -13.38 9.47 -0.17
N PRO A 72 -13.34 8.98 -1.43
CA PRO A 72 -12.38 7.97 -1.88
C PRO A 72 -10.93 8.47 -1.88
N SER A 73 -10.67 9.74 -1.57
CA SER A 73 -9.33 10.30 -1.42
C SER A 73 -8.86 10.41 0.04
N ARG A 74 -9.78 10.37 1.03
CA ARG A 74 -9.46 10.76 2.42
C ARG A 74 -8.46 9.83 3.11
N LEU A 75 -8.68 8.53 3.07
CA LEU A 75 -7.74 7.57 3.65
C LEU A 75 -6.42 7.53 2.83
N GLY A 76 -6.51 7.77 1.52
CA GLY A 76 -5.35 8.00 0.63
C GLY A 76 -4.43 9.10 1.14
N ALA A 77 -5.01 10.27 1.41
CA ALA A 77 -4.27 11.43 1.91
C ALA A 77 -3.59 11.15 3.26
N GLN A 78 -4.23 10.39 4.16
CA GLN A 78 -3.63 10.03 5.46
C GLN A 78 -2.43 9.10 5.31
N VAL A 79 -2.49 8.13 4.40
CA VAL A 79 -1.34 7.26 4.09
C VAL A 79 -0.18 8.09 3.55
N ILE A 80 -0.43 8.99 2.60
CA ILE A 80 0.61 9.86 2.02
C ILE A 80 1.24 10.74 3.11
N SER A 81 0.43 11.33 3.98
CA SER A 81 0.89 12.13 5.11
C SER A 81 1.80 11.32 6.06
N GLY A 82 1.37 10.11 6.44
CA GLY A 82 2.16 9.22 7.29
C GLY A 82 3.48 8.77 6.65
N ILE A 83 3.48 8.48 5.35
CA ILE A 83 4.72 8.16 4.61
C ILE A 83 5.65 9.38 4.56
N GLY A 84 5.12 10.60 4.43
CA GLY A 84 5.91 11.83 4.50
C GLY A 84 6.67 11.98 5.82
N PHE A 85 6.03 11.63 6.95
CA PHE A 85 6.67 11.62 8.26
C PHE A 85 7.80 10.58 8.35
N LEU A 86 7.56 9.35 7.88
CA LEU A 86 8.60 8.30 7.80
C LEU A 86 9.76 8.72 6.87
N GLY A 87 9.42 9.44 5.79
CA GLY A 87 10.29 10.11 4.85
C GLY A 87 11.37 10.94 5.53
N ALA A 88 10.92 11.96 6.26
CA ALA A 88 11.78 12.90 6.96
C ALA A 88 12.61 12.24 8.10
N GLY A 89 12.05 11.24 8.79
CA GLY A 89 12.69 10.66 9.97
C GLY A 89 13.68 9.53 9.67
N THR A 90 13.38 8.64 8.72
CA THR A 90 14.08 7.34 8.59
C THR A 90 14.38 6.90 7.16
N ILE A 91 13.78 7.51 6.14
CA ILE A 91 13.96 7.11 4.74
C ILE A 91 14.97 7.99 4.00
N ILE A 92 15.01 9.29 4.29
CA ILE A 92 15.90 10.25 3.62
C ILE A 92 17.23 10.41 4.37
N VAL A 93 17.20 10.25 5.69
CA VAL A 93 18.36 10.36 6.59
C VAL A 93 19.32 9.19 6.38
#